data_AF-A0A2X3EB28-F1
#
_entry.id   AF-A0A2X3EB28-F1
#
_cell.length_a   1.000
_cell.length_b   1.000
_cell.length_c   1.000
_cell.angle_alpha   90.00
_cell.angle_beta   90.00
_cell.angle_gamma   90.00
#
_symmetry.space_group_name_H-M   'P 1'
#
loop_
_entity.id
_entity.type
_entity.pdbx_description
1 polymer ?
#
loop_
_entity_poly.entity_id
_entity_poly.type
_entity_poly.pdbx_seq_one_letter_code
_entity_poly.pdbx_strand_id
1 'polypeptide(L)'
;MKLVPILSGLAIALAVAGCSQTHQQSQNQTPAPEAAAAQQAVSGPNVSGNVLIRQKVALPPDAVLTVTLSDASLADAPSKVLSQKVTRTEGKQAPFSFVLPYNPADIQPNARILLSAAVTLDGKLLFITDTIQEVINHGGTKADLIMVPVQQTPVPVQDAAPVQVP
;
A
#
# COMPACT_ATOMS: atom_id res chain seq x y z
N MET A 1 -37.41 60.44 45.86
CA MET A 1 -37.04 59.07 45.46
C MET A 1 -36.80 59.09 43.95
N LYS A 2 -35.53 59.09 43.50
CA LYS A 2 -34.82 57.96 42.84
C LYS A 2 -35.45 57.66 41.46
N LEU A 3 -34.88 57.88 40.27
CA LEU A 3 -33.52 58.13 39.76
C LEU A 3 -33.59 58.91 38.41
N VAL A 4 -32.72 59.92 38.28
CA VAL A 4 -31.79 60.30 37.20
C VAL A 4 -32.23 60.28 35.69
N PRO A 5 -31.95 61.37 34.93
CA PRO A 5 -32.31 61.54 33.52
C PRO A 5 -31.28 60.94 32.53
N ILE A 6 -31.79 60.49 31.39
CA ILE A 6 -31.04 59.90 30.27
C ILE A 6 -30.50 61.06 29.41
N LEU A 7 -29.18 61.24 29.42
CA LEU A 7 -28.45 62.23 28.63
C LEU A 7 -28.18 61.74 27.20
N SER A 8 -28.25 62.72 26.29
CA SER A 8 -27.51 62.83 25.03
C SER A 8 -27.73 61.77 23.96
N GLY A 9 -28.61 62.13 23.02
CA GLY A 9 -28.52 61.65 21.65
C GLY A 9 -27.23 62.15 20.99
N LEU A 10 -26.42 61.22 20.52
CA LEU A 10 -25.39 61.46 19.52
C LEU A 10 -25.73 60.58 18.33
N ALA A 11 -26.20 61.22 17.25
CA ALA A 11 -26.39 60.56 15.97
C ALA A 11 -25.01 60.24 15.37
N ILE A 12 -24.73 58.95 15.16
CA ILE A 12 -23.61 58.49 14.35
C ILE A 12 -24.18 57.63 13.24
N ALA A 13 -24.03 58.13 12.03
CA ALA A 13 -24.37 57.44 10.80
C ALA A 13 -23.16 56.66 10.26
N LEU A 14 -23.47 55.70 9.37
CA LEU A 14 -22.64 55.11 8.32
C LEU A 14 -21.74 53.92 8.71
N ALA A 15 -22.17 52.73 8.27
CA ALA A 15 -21.67 52.05 7.05
C ALA A 15 -21.55 50.54 7.27
N VAL A 16 -22.15 49.77 6.36
CA VAL A 16 -22.13 48.31 6.33
C VAL A 16 -20.72 47.83 6.00
N ALA A 17 -20.00 47.30 6.98
CA ALA A 17 -18.77 46.55 6.76
C ALA A 17 -19.11 45.06 6.68
N GLY A 18 -19.19 44.53 5.46
CA GLY A 18 -19.16 43.09 5.23
C GLY A 18 -17.75 42.56 5.49
N CYS A 19 -17.59 41.71 6.51
CA CYS A 19 -16.35 40.95 6.71
C CYS A 19 -16.42 39.66 5.89
N SER A 20 -16.00 39.71 4.62
CA SER A 20 -15.61 38.51 3.88
C SER A 20 -14.16 38.15 4.20
N GLN A 21 -13.95 36.86 4.51
CA GLN A 21 -12.70 36.16 4.83
C GLN A 21 -11.39 36.88 4.45
N THR A 22 -10.57 37.12 5.46
CA THR A 22 -9.13 37.31 5.27
C THR A 22 -8.50 35.97 4.86
N HIS A 23 -7.67 35.98 3.82
CA HIS A 23 -6.35 35.33 3.72
C HIS A 23 -5.91 35.41 2.25
N GLN A 24 -5.22 36.52 1.95
CA GLN A 24 -4.40 36.69 0.75
C GLN A 24 -3.02 36.07 1.02
N GLN A 25 -2.57 35.13 0.19
CA GLN A 25 -1.18 35.11 -0.24
C GLN A 25 -1.06 34.42 -1.61
N SER A 26 -1.06 35.25 -2.65
CA SER A 26 -0.43 34.93 -3.93
C SER A 26 1.09 34.94 -3.74
N GLN A 27 1.82 33.93 -4.24
CA GLN A 27 3.03 34.08 -5.07
C GLN A 27 3.41 32.74 -5.75
N ASN A 28 3.43 32.78 -7.10
CA ASN A 28 4.33 32.07 -8.02
C ASN A 28 4.69 30.59 -7.81
N GLN A 29 4.13 29.70 -8.63
CA GLN A 29 4.91 28.59 -9.21
C GLN A 29 4.59 28.41 -10.70
N THR A 30 5.62 28.66 -11.51
CA THR A 30 5.77 28.29 -12.93
C THR A 30 5.48 26.80 -13.13
N PRO A 31 4.79 26.36 -14.20
CA PRO A 31 4.61 24.94 -14.48
C PRO A 31 5.92 24.39 -15.08
N ALA A 32 6.79 23.86 -14.22
CA ALA A 32 7.74 22.85 -14.63
C ALA A 32 7.04 21.47 -14.53
N PRO A 33 7.10 20.60 -15.55
CA PRO A 33 6.67 19.22 -15.42
C PRO A 33 7.77 18.46 -14.68
N GLU A 34 7.97 18.79 -13.39
CA GLU A 34 8.70 17.90 -12.51
C GLU A 34 7.70 16.80 -12.14
N ALA A 35 7.98 15.59 -12.61
CA ALA A 35 7.23 14.39 -12.33
C ALA A 35 7.25 14.15 -10.81
N ALA A 36 6.38 14.85 -10.10
CA ALA A 36 5.98 14.54 -8.75
C ALA A 36 5.35 13.15 -8.83
N ALA A 37 6.14 12.14 -8.45
CA ALA A 37 5.63 10.84 -8.09
C ALA A 37 4.55 11.09 -7.04
N ALA A 38 3.30 11.11 -7.48
CA ALA A 38 2.13 11.19 -6.63
C ALA A 38 2.16 9.94 -5.77
N GLN A 39 2.76 10.06 -4.57
CA GLN A 39 2.43 9.20 -3.46
C GLN A 39 0.97 9.50 -3.16
N GLN A 40 0.09 8.78 -3.84
CA GLN A 40 -1.34 8.82 -3.60
C GLN A 40 -1.51 8.65 -2.10
N ALA A 41 -1.96 9.71 -1.42
CA ALA A 41 -2.28 9.63 -0.01
C ALA A 41 -3.33 8.52 0.11
N VAL A 42 -2.92 7.39 0.69
CA VAL A 42 -3.81 6.23 0.84
C VAL A 42 -4.79 6.57 1.96
N SER A 43 -5.88 7.23 1.59
CA SER A 43 -6.96 7.58 2.49
C SER A 43 -7.87 6.37 2.67
N GLY A 44 -7.60 5.54 3.68
CA GLY A 44 -8.47 4.42 4.03
C GLY A 44 -7.77 3.26 4.74
N PRO A 45 -8.54 2.21 5.08
CA PRO A 45 -8.00 0.97 5.63
C PRO A 45 -6.94 0.37 4.71
N ASN A 46 -5.80 0.01 5.29
CA ASN A 46 -4.68 -0.51 4.55
C ASN A 46 -3.89 -1.51 5.40
N VAL A 47 -3.15 -2.39 4.71
CA VAL A 47 -2.10 -3.22 5.30
C VAL A 47 -0.75 -2.61 4.90
N SER A 48 0.14 -2.42 5.86
CA SER A 48 1.44 -1.80 5.62
C SER A 48 2.57 -2.56 6.30
N GLY A 49 3.80 -2.29 5.88
CA GLY A 49 4.99 -2.91 6.47
C GLY A 49 6.19 -2.79 5.55
N ASN A 50 7.19 -3.59 5.84
CA ASN A 50 8.45 -3.62 5.10
C ASN A 50 8.73 -5.01 4.54
N VAL A 51 9.33 -5.05 3.37
CA VAL A 51 9.88 -6.25 2.78
C VAL A 51 11.39 -6.26 3.02
N LEU A 52 11.86 -7.26 3.76
CA LEU A 52 13.27 -7.51 4.06
C LEU A 52 13.76 -8.74 3.31
N ILE A 53 15.05 -8.81 3.03
CA ILE A 53 15.69 -9.99 2.42
C ILE A 53 16.60 -10.61 3.46
N ARG A 54 16.44 -11.92 3.70
CA ARG A 54 17.22 -12.64 4.71
C ARG A 54 18.71 -12.72 4.35
N GLN A 55 19.02 -12.96 3.07
CA GLN A 55 20.40 -13.03 2.59
C GLN A 55 21.01 -11.64 2.37
N LYS A 56 22.33 -11.55 2.58
CA LYS A 56 23.15 -10.42 2.14
C LYS A 56 23.45 -10.52 0.64
N VAL A 57 22.39 -10.48 -0.18
CA VAL A 57 22.49 -10.47 -1.65
C VAL A 57 21.88 -9.17 -2.17
N ALA A 58 22.53 -8.58 -3.17
CA ALA A 58 22.00 -7.42 -3.86
C ALA A 58 20.89 -7.82 -4.82
N LEU A 59 19.76 -7.14 -4.76
CA LEU A 59 18.74 -7.23 -5.79
C LEU A 59 19.26 -6.60 -7.09
N PRO A 60 19.05 -7.27 -8.24
CA PRO A 60 19.28 -6.68 -9.55
C PRO A 60 18.49 -5.37 -9.72
N PRO A 61 19.01 -4.40 -10.51
CA PRO A 61 18.36 -3.10 -10.67
C PRO A 61 17.02 -3.17 -11.40
N ASP A 62 16.84 -4.19 -12.24
CA ASP A 62 15.64 -4.43 -13.02
C ASP A 62 14.64 -5.36 -12.33
N ALA A 63 14.90 -5.73 -11.07
CA ALA A 63 13.99 -6.57 -10.32
C ALA A 63 12.68 -5.84 -10.01
N VAL A 64 11.59 -6.61 -9.98
CA VAL A 64 10.24 -6.12 -9.71
C VAL A 64 9.70 -6.81 -8.47
N LEU A 65 9.49 -6.02 -7.42
CA LEU A 65 8.83 -6.45 -6.19
C LEU A 65 7.32 -6.33 -6.34
N THR A 66 6.62 -7.44 -6.17
CA THR A 66 5.16 -7.51 -6.11
C THR A 66 4.76 -7.92 -4.71
N VAL A 67 3.97 -7.10 -4.03
CA VAL A 67 3.34 -7.41 -2.75
C VAL A 67 1.85 -7.59 -2.97
N THR A 68 1.30 -8.69 -2.48
CA THR A 68 -0.08 -9.11 -2.75
C THR A 68 -0.82 -9.38 -1.44
N LEU A 69 -2.00 -8.78 -1.33
CA LEU A 69 -3.01 -9.08 -0.33
C LEU A 69 -4.10 -9.93 -0.99
N SER A 70 -4.36 -11.11 -0.45
CA SER A 70 -5.31 -12.07 -1.05
C SER A 70 -6.21 -12.72 -0.01
N ASP A 71 -7.41 -13.11 -0.41
CA ASP A 71 -8.35 -13.89 0.38
C ASP A 71 -8.28 -15.36 -0.04
N ALA A 72 -7.91 -16.22 0.91
CA ALA A 72 -7.77 -17.67 0.74
C ALA A 72 -8.76 -18.45 1.62
N SER A 73 -9.95 -17.89 1.86
CA SER A 73 -11.01 -18.56 2.63
C SER A 73 -11.62 -19.78 1.95
N LEU A 74 -11.53 -19.86 0.63
CA LEU A 74 -12.02 -21.00 -0.13
C LEU A 74 -10.87 -22.00 -0.28
N ALA A 75 -10.99 -23.16 0.36
CA ALA A 75 -9.93 -24.17 0.39
C ALA A 75 -9.60 -24.75 -1.00
N ASP A 76 -10.59 -24.81 -1.88
CA ASP A 76 -10.48 -25.47 -3.20
C ASP A 76 -10.54 -24.48 -4.38
N ALA A 77 -10.35 -23.19 -4.11
CA ALA A 77 -10.35 -22.16 -5.14
C ALA A 77 -9.06 -21.34 -5.10
N PRO A 78 -8.63 -20.78 -6.24
CA PRO A 78 -7.54 -19.81 -6.25
C PRO A 78 -7.85 -18.63 -5.33
N SER A 79 -6.85 -18.15 -4.59
CA SER A 79 -7.02 -16.99 -3.72
C SER A 79 -7.44 -15.75 -4.51
N LYS A 80 -8.46 -15.04 -4.03
CA LYS A 80 -8.91 -13.78 -4.63
C LYS A 80 -7.93 -12.67 -4.27
N VAL A 81 -7.36 -11.98 -5.24
CA VAL A 81 -6.51 -10.81 -4.97
C VAL A 81 -7.39 -9.63 -4.55
N LEU A 82 -7.12 -9.08 -3.37
CA LEU A 82 -7.81 -7.91 -2.82
C LEU A 82 -7.07 -6.61 -3.15
N SER A 83 -5.74 -6.66 -3.10
CA SER A 83 -4.88 -5.52 -3.37
C SER A 83 -3.50 -6.00 -3.79
N GLN A 84 -2.85 -5.29 -4.69
CA GLN A 84 -1.51 -5.63 -5.15
C GLN A 84 -0.73 -4.35 -5.41
N LYS A 85 0.54 -4.33 -4.98
CA LYS A 85 1.49 -3.26 -5.25
C LYS A 85 2.69 -3.81 -5.99
N VAL A 86 2.97 -3.25 -7.16
CA VAL A 86 4.13 -3.60 -7.98
C VAL A 86 5.10 -2.42 -7.94
N THR A 87 6.35 -2.68 -7.59
CA THR A 87 7.40 -1.67 -7.45
C THR A 87 8.68 -2.16 -8.11
N ARG A 88 9.22 -1.39 -9.05
CA ARG A 88 10.56 -1.67 -9.60
C ARG A 88 11.61 -1.30 -8.55
N THR A 89 12.62 -2.14 -8.36
CA THR A 89 13.63 -1.95 -7.31
C THR A 89 14.58 -0.82 -7.68
N GLU A 90 14.87 -0.63 -8.97
CA GLU A 90 15.72 0.46 -9.50
C GLU A 90 17.10 0.51 -8.82
N GLY A 91 17.63 -0.66 -8.47
CA GLY A 91 18.91 -0.82 -7.77
C GLY A 91 18.84 -0.54 -6.26
N LYS A 92 17.71 -0.08 -5.73
CA LYS A 92 17.47 0.04 -4.29
C LYS A 92 17.52 -1.33 -3.65
N GLN A 93 17.96 -1.37 -2.41
CA GLN A 93 18.06 -2.58 -1.61
C GLN A 93 17.02 -2.55 -0.48
N ALA A 94 16.72 -3.71 0.07
CA ALA A 94 15.83 -3.84 1.21
C ALA A 94 16.33 -3.01 2.41
N PRO A 95 15.43 -2.47 3.25
CA PRO A 95 13.99 -2.72 3.30
C PRO A 95 13.16 -1.92 2.27
N PHE A 96 12.09 -2.54 1.75
CA PHE A 96 11.11 -1.86 0.89
C PHE A 96 9.78 -1.67 1.62
N SER A 97 9.37 -0.42 1.84
CA SER A 97 8.09 -0.14 2.49
C SER A 97 6.92 -0.26 1.50
N PHE A 98 5.83 -0.87 1.95
CA PHE A 98 4.61 -1.00 1.17
C PHE A 98 3.37 -0.54 1.97
N VAL A 99 2.35 -0.16 1.22
CA VAL A 99 1.01 0.14 1.71
C VAL A 99 0.05 -0.46 0.68
N LEU A 100 -0.86 -1.31 1.16
CA LEU A 100 -1.87 -2.01 0.36
C LEU A 100 -3.25 -1.57 0.86
N PRO A 101 -3.90 -0.60 0.20
CA PRO A 101 -5.28 -0.25 0.52
C PRO A 101 -6.20 -1.43 0.24
N TYR A 102 -7.24 -1.57 1.04
CA TYR A 102 -8.32 -2.54 0.79
C TYR A 102 -9.68 -1.92 1.17
N ASN A 103 -10.74 -2.47 0.58
CA ASN A 103 -12.10 -2.13 0.94
C ASN A 103 -12.60 -3.09 2.05
N PRO A 104 -13.00 -2.60 3.24
CA PRO A 104 -13.49 -3.46 4.31
C PRO A 104 -14.71 -4.30 3.93
N ALA A 105 -15.53 -3.84 2.98
CA ALA A 105 -16.70 -4.60 2.54
C ALA A 105 -16.34 -5.89 1.77
N ASP A 106 -15.11 -5.99 1.25
CA ASP A 106 -14.59 -7.19 0.59
C ASP A 106 -14.07 -8.23 1.58
N ILE A 107 -13.95 -7.89 2.87
CA ILE A 107 -13.42 -8.78 3.91
C ILE A 107 -14.57 -9.44 4.66
N GLN A 108 -14.75 -10.75 4.47
CA GLN A 108 -15.72 -11.51 5.27
C GLN A 108 -15.24 -11.65 6.73
N PRO A 109 -16.14 -11.75 7.73
CA PRO A 109 -15.75 -11.80 9.14
C PRO A 109 -14.79 -12.93 9.53
N ASN A 110 -14.83 -14.07 8.82
CA ASN A 110 -13.93 -15.21 9.03
C ASN A 110 -13.02 -15.43 7.81
N ALA A 111 -12.72 -14.36 7.06
CA ALA A 111 -11.89 -14.45 5.88
C ALA A 111 -10.43 -14.74 6.24
N ARG A 112 -9.76 -15.64 5.52
CA ARG A 112 -8.34 -15.93 5.70
C ARG A 112 -7.54 -15.03 4.75
N ILE A 113 -7.19 -13.85 5.24
CA ILE A 113 -6.48 -12.85 4.44
C ILE A 113 -4.97 -13.05 4.55
N LEU A 114 -4.36 -13.34 3.42
CA LEU A 114 -2.94 -13.66 3.28
C LEU A 114 -2.18 -12.48 2.66
N LEU A 115 -1.03 -12.18 3.26
CA LEU A 115 -0.05 -11.24 2.76
C LEU A 115 1.18 -12.01 2.26
N SER A 116 1.57 -11.76 1.01
CA SER A 116 2.74 -12.36 0.38
C SER A 116 3.48 -11.36 -0.50
N ALA A 117 4.74 -11.65 -0.80
CA ALA A 117 5.54 -10.90 -1.76
C ALA A 117 6.40 -11.82 -2.62
N ALA A 118 6.66 -11.37 -3.83
CA ALA A 118 7.51 -12.01 -4.82
C ALA A 118 8.39 -10.96 -5.49
N VAL A 119 9.66 -11.30 -5.72
CA VAL A 119 10.56 -10.51 -6.55
C VAL A 119 10.87 -11.29 -7.81
N THR A 120 10.64 -10.66 -8.95
CA THR A 120 10.86 -11.25 -10.27
C THR A 120 11.89 -10.44 -11.05
N LEU A 121 12.58 -11.10 -11.97
CA LEU A 121 13.45 -10.49 -12.98
C LEU A 121 13.16 -11.18 -14.31
N ASP A 122 12.78 -10.42 -15.33
CA ASP A 122 12.43 -10.95 -16.66
C ASP A 122 11.42 -12.12 -16.59
N GLY A 123 10.43 -12.02 -15.70
CA GLY A 123 9.42 -13.04 -15.47
C GLY A 123 9.90 -14.26 -14.65
N LYS A 124 11.17 -14.32 -14.26
CA LYS A 124 11.71 -15.38 -13.41
C LYS A 124 11.62 -14.98 -11.94
N LEU A 125 11.05 -15.85 -11.12
CA LEU A 125 10.95 -15.66 -9.67
C LEU A 125 12.34 -15.81 -9.04
N LEU A 126 12.82 -14.75 -8.40
CA LEU A 126 14.11 -14.73 -7.70
C LEU A 126 13.95 -14.95 -6.20
N PHE A 127 13.01 -14.22 -5.60
CA PHE A 127 12.72 -14.31 -4.17
C PHE A 127 11.20 -14.42 -3.94
N ILE A 128 10.85 -15.10 -2.86
CA ILE A 128 9.48 -15.22 -2.38
C ILE A 128 9.48 -15.02 -0.86
N THR A 129 8.36 -14.59 -0.30
CA THR A 129 8.16 -14.58 1.16
C THR A 129 8.38 -15.98 1.75
N ASP A 130 9.16 -16.06 2.82
CA ASP A 130 9.46 -17.30 3.56
C ASP A 130 8.21 -17.92 4.18
N THR A 131 7.44 -17.11 4.90
CA THR A 131 6.20 -17.51 5.56
C THR A 131 5.09 -16.56 5.18
N ILE A 132 4.01 -17.09 4.61
CA ILE A 132 2.80 -16.33 4.33
C ILE A 132 2.24 -15.81 5.66
N GLN A 133 1.94 -14.52 5.72
CA GLN A 133 1.41 -13.87 6.93
C GLN A 133 -0.10 -13.72 6.84
N GLU A 134 -0.80 -14.06 7.92
CA GLU A 134 -2.24 -13.75 8.05
C GLU A 134 -2.42 -12.35 8.62
N VAL A 135 -3.31 -11.57 8.02
CA VAL A 135 -3.56 -10.16 8.38
C VAL A 135 -5.05 -9.89 8.54
N ILE A 136 -5.40 -8.74 9.12
CA ILE A 136 -6.77 -8.25 9.29
C ILE A 136 -7.61 -9.09 10.28
N ASN A 137 -8.15 -10.24 9.88
CA ASN A 137 -9.07 -11.03 10.72
C ASN A 137 -8.34 -11.92 11.73
N HIS A 138 -7.21 -12.49 11.32
CA HIS A 138 -6.37 -13.37 12.13
C HIS A 138 -4.99 -12.75 12.42
N GLY A 139 -4.88 -11.43 12.26
CA GLY A 139 -3.64 -10.69 12.45
C GLY A 139 -3.86 -9.18 12.52
N GLY A 140 -2.77 -8.41 12.44
CA GLY A 140 -2.83 -6.95 12.41
C GLY A 140 -2.97 -6.38 10.99
N THR A 141 -2.97 -5.05 10.89
CA THR A 141 -2.82 -4.30 9.63
C THR A 141 -1.38 -3.86 9.36
N LYS A 142 -0.44 -4.27 10.21
CA LYS A 142 1.00 -4.02 10.05
C LYS A 142 1.74 -5.34 10.13
N ALA A 143 2.49 -5.67 9.08
CA ALA A 143 3.25 -6.91 9.01
C ALA A 143 4.47 -6.74 8.10
N ASP A 144 5.64 -7.13 8.61
CA ASP A 144 6.86 -7.20 7.81
C ASP A 144 6.98 -8.57 7.14
N LEU A 145 7.54 -8.59 5.94
CA LEU A 145 7.75 -9.79 5.14
C LEU A 145 9.25 -10.07 5.05
N ILE A 146 9.64 -11.32 5.32
CA ILE A 146 11.00 -11.80 5.08
C ILE A 146 11.02 -12.58 3.78
N MET A 147 11.91 -12.21 2.87
CA MET A 147 12.10 -12.87 1.60
C MET A 147 13.28 -13.83 1.63
N VAL A 148 13.12 -14.94 0.93
CA VAL A 148 14.13 -15.97 0.69
C VAL A 148 14.20 -16.28 -0.82
N PRO A 149 15.37 -16.66 -1.34
CA PRO A 149 15.56 -17.03 -2.73
C PRO A 149 14.81 -18.30 -3.03
N VAL A 150 14.29 -18.39 -4.24
CA VAL A 150 13.68 -19.63 -4.73
C VAL A 150 14.77 -20.63 -5.07
N GLN A 151 14.76 -21.76 -4.39
CA GLN A 151 15.57 -22.91 -4.76
C GLN A 151 14.90 -23.56 -5.97
N GLN A 152 15.42 -23.32 -7.17
CA GLN A 152 14.99 -24.03 -8.37
C GLN A 152 15.53 -25.46 -8.31
N THR A 153 14.82 -26.37 -7.64
CA THR A 153 15.08 -27.80 -7.80
C THR A 153 14.44 -28.23 -9.12
N PRO A 154 15.21 -28.65 -10.13
CA PRO A 154 14.63 -29.21 -11.34
C PRO A 154 13.76 -30.40 -10.93
N VAL A 155 12.46 -30.38 -11.25
CA VAL A 155 11.62 -31.57 -11.11
C VAL A 155 12.16 -32.57 -12.14
N PRO A 156 12.71 -33.72 -11.73
CA PRO A 156 13.12 -34.72 -12.70
C PRO A 156 11.86 -35.19 -13.42
N VAL A 157 11.75 -34.85 -14.70
CA VAL A 157 10.85 -35.56 -15.61
C VAL A 157 11.36 -36.99 -15.65
N GLN A 158 10.71 -37.90 -14.93
CA GLN A 158 10.89 -39.33 -15.14
C GLN A 158 10.47 -39.59 -16.58
N ASP A 159 11.45 -39.76 -17.46
CA ASP A 159 11.23 -40.32 -18.79
C ASP A 159 10.43 -41.61 -18.59
N ALA A 160 9.15 -41.55 -18.98
CA ALA A 160 8.30 -42.73 -18.99
C ALA A 160 8.94 -43.71 -19.96
N ALA A 161 9.59 -44.76 -19.40
CA ALA A 161 10.13 -45.84 -20.19
C ALA A 161 9.04 -46.37 -21.13
N PRO A 162 9.36 -46.65 -22.42
CA PRO A 162 8.37 -47.15 -23.34
C PRO A 162 7.83 -48.48 -22.78
N VAL A 163 6.53 -48.51 -22.50
CA VAL A 163 5.81 -49.73 -22.12
C VAL A 163 5.89 -50.67 -23.32
N GLN A 164 6.79 -51.64 -23.27
CA GLN A 164 6.88 -52.70 -24.28
C GLN A 164 5.69 -53.64 -24.06
N VAL A 165 4.72 -53.58 -24.96
CA VAL A 165 3.53 -54.45 -24.97
C VAL A 165 3.95 -55.83 -25.55
N PRO A 166 3.63 -56.96 -24.89
CA PRO A 166 4.00 -58.30 -25.33
C PRO A 166 3.22 -58.79 -26.56
#